data_AF-A0A838HBB3-F1
#
_entry.id   AF-A0A838HBB3-F1
#
_cell.length_a   1.000
_cell.length_b   1.000
_cell.length_c   1.000
_cell.angle_alpha   90.00
_cell.angle_beta   90.00
_cell.angle_gamma   90.00
#
_symmetry.space_group_name_H-M   'P 1'
#
loop_
_entity.id
_entity.type
_entity.pdbx_description
1 polymer ?
#
loop_
_entity_poly.entity_id
_entity_poly.type
_entity_poly.pdbx_seq_one_letter_code
_entity_poly.pdbx_strand_id
1 'polypeptide(L)'
;ILLGRTVFALVGVLWGMRSLQAFAEPNFTDPESVSDWWAVVSFSLCWALLPAGLAFLVRLTQRGGRASNVLLVTAALAAVTAAIANLIEDGLGVDAAGSVYFVSVSLTMLTMIALTGVLLAGRPRWSGLVVLSTLVGMLNLEAGGGILVLVAWGATAIAVRPPTTV
;
A
#
# COMPACT_ATOMS: atom_id res chain seq x y z
N ILE A 1 -16.19 -10.67 4.19
CA ILE A 1 -16.00 -9.60 5.19
C ILE A 1 -14.78 -9.86 6.08
N LEU A 2 -14.65 -11.04 6.71
CA LEU A 2 -13.46 -11.39 7.51
C LEU A 2 -12.15 -11.22 6.72
N LEU A 3 -12.05 -11.76 5.50
CA LEU A 3 -10.87 -11.60 4.64
C LEU A 3 -10.50 -10.13 4.41
N GLY A 4 -11.48 -9.25 4.14
CA GLY A 4 -11.22 -7.83 3.93
C GLY A 4 -10.65 -7.15 5.18
N ARG A 5 -11.18 -7.48 6.37
CA ARG A 5 -10.65 -6.98 7.65
C ARG A 5 -9.21 -7.41 7.88
N THR A 6 -8.92 -8.69 7.61
CA THR A 6 -7.56 -9.23 7.70
C THR A 6 -6.62 -8.51 6.74
N VAL A 7 -7.02 -8.33 5.48
CA VAL A 7 -6.20 -7.60 4.49
C VAL A 7 -5.96 -6.16 4.94
N PHE A 8 -6.98 -5.44 5.42
CA PHE A 8 -6.80 -4.07 5.91
C PHE A 8 -5.85 -3.99 7.10
N ALA A 9 -6.00 -4.89 8.08
CA ALA A 9 -5.09 -4.95 9.22
C ALA A 9 -3.65 -5.24 8.77
N LEU A 10 -3.46 -6.21 7.86
CA LEU A 10 -2.14 -6.57 7.34
C LEU A 10 -1.49 -5.43 6.57
N VAL A 11 -2.23 -4.73 5.69
CA VAL A 11 -1.71 -3.53 4.99
C VAL A 11 -1.25 -2.50 6.02
N GLY A 12 -2.10 -2.15 6.98
CA GLY A 12 -1.75 -1.18 8.01
C GLY A 12 -0.52 -1.58 8.82
N VAL A 13 -0.46 -2.83 9.29
CA VAL A 13 0.65 -3.36 10.10
C VAL A 13 1.95 -3.38 9.31
N LEU A 14 1.95 -3.83 8.06
CA LEU A 14 3.16 -3.87 7.23
C LEU A 14 3.74 -2.47 7.03
N TRP A 15 2.92 -1.50 6.64
CA TRP A 15 3.39 -0.11 6.47
C TRP A 15 3.85 0.49 7.79
N GLY A 16 3.14 0.24 8.90
CA GLY A 16 3.55 0.67 10.23
C GLY A 16 4.90 0.10 10.65
N MET A 17 5.09 -1.22 10.48
CA MET A 17 6.35 -1.91 10.80
C MET A 17 7.51 -1.39 9.94
N ARG A 18 7.31 -1.21 8.63
CA ARG A 18 8.34 -0.67 7.73
C ARG A 18 8.78 0.74 8.14
N SER A 19 7.84 1.56 8.61
CA SER A 19 8.17 2.91 9.08
C SER A 19 8.88 2.89 10.44
N LEU A 20 8.57 1.94 11.32
CA LEU A 20 9.33 1.75 12.57
C LEU A 20 10.76 1.24 12.30
N GLN A 21 10.95 0.41 11.28
CA GLN A 21 12.27 -0.08 10.88
C GLN A 21 13.21 1.03 10.40
N ALA A 22 12.68 2.11 9.82
CA ALA A 22 13.49 3.25 9.38
C ALA A 22 14.35 3.81 10.52
N PHE A 23 13.84 3.78 11.76
CA PHE A 23 14.58 4.27 12.94
C PHE A 23 15.68 3.32 13.42
N ALA A 24 15.72 2.09 12.92
CA ALA A 24 16.80 1.14 13.19
C ALA A 24 17.92 1.19 12.14
N GLU A 25 17.81 2.08 11.15
CA GLU A 25 18.79 2.32 10.09
C GLU A 25 19.29 1.04 9.37
N PRO A 26 18.40 0.13 8.90
CA PRO A 26 18.83 -1.03 8.11
C PRO A 26 19.43 -0.59 6.77
N ASN A 27 20.43 -1.32 6.27
CA ASN A 27 21.00 -1.08 4.95
C ASN A 27 20.13 -1.75 3.87
N PHE A 28 19.11 -1.05 3.39
CA PHE A 28 18.14 -1.60 2.45
C PHE A 28 18.63 -1.66 1.00
N THR A 29 19.72 -0.98 0.63
CA THR A 29 20.26 -1.00 -0.75
C THR A 29 21.33 -2.07 -0.98
N ASP A 30 21.94 -2.57 0.09
CA ASP A 30 22.96 -3.62 0.04
C ASP A 30 22.85 -4.52 1.28
N PRO A 31 21.89 -5.47 1.29
CA PRO A 31 21.50 -6.20 2.49
C PRO A 31 22.50 -7.31 2.84
N GLU A 32 23.28 -7.09 3.90
CA GLU A 32 24.25 -8.07 4.41
C GLU A 32 23.70 -8.87 5.61
N SER A 33 22.78 -8.29 6.38
CA SER A 33 22.22 -8.89 7.60
C SER A 33 20.78 -9.37 7.43
N VAL A 34 20.31 -10.22 8.37
CA VAL A 34 18.90 -10.65 8.44
C VAL A 34 17.96 -9.45 8.58
N SER A 35 18.39 -8.40 9.30
CA SER A 35 17.59 -7.19 9.48
C SER A 35 17.42 -6.43 8.17
N ASP A 36 18.47 -6.36 7.35
CA ASP A 36 18.45 -5.67 6.06
C ASP A 36 17.54 -6.40 5.07
N TRP A 37 17.68 -7.73 4.98
CA TRP A 37 16.80 -8.57 4.18
C TRP A 37 15.34 -8.45 4.60
N TRP A 38 15.08 -8.35 5.90
CA TRP A 38 13.74 -8.12 6.41
C TRP A 38 13.18 -6.75 5.99
N ALA A 39 14.01 -5.70 5.93
CA ALA A 39 13.60 -4.40 5.42
C ALA A 39 13.23 -4.47 3.92
N VAL A 40 14.06 -5.10 3.09
CA VAL A 40 13.80 -5.30 1.65
C VAL A 40 12.50 -6.07 1.43
N VAL A 41 12.37 -7.26 2.05
CA VAL A 41 11.19 -8.12 1.86
C VAL A 41 9.92 -7.47 2.39
N SER A 42 9.96 -6.85 3.57
CA SER A 42 8.77 -6.20 4.15
C SER A 42 8.31 -5.02 3.30
N PHE A 43 9.23 -4.27 2.71
CA PHE A 43 8.90 -3.17 1.81
C PHE A 43 8.29 -3.66 0.49
N SER A 44 8.86 -4.70 -0.12
CA SER A 44 8.23 -5.37 -1.28
C SER A 44 6.83 -5.90 -0.95
N LEU A 45 6.62 -6.47 0.24
CA LEU A 45 5.31 -6.93 0.69
C LEU A 45 4.29 -5.79 0.89
N CYS A 46 4.74 -4.61 1.35
CA CYS A 46 3.90 -3.42 1.44
C CYS A 46 3.30 -3.07 0.07
N TRP A 47 4.12 -3.09 -0.97
CA TRP A 47 3.71 -2.85 -2.36
C TRP A 47 2.82 -3.97 -2.91
N ALA A 48 3.18 -5.24 -2.68
CA ALA A 48 2.42 -6.38 -3.20
C ALA A 48 1.02 -6.52 -2.58
N LEU A 49 0.84 -6.14 -1.31
CA LEU A 49 -0.43 -6.29 -0.61
C LEU A 49 -1.39 -5.11 -0.83
N LEU A 50 -0.85 -3.92 -1.11
CA LEU A 50 -1.64 -2.70 -1.32
C LEU A 50 -2.79 -2.86 -2.33
N PRO A 51 -2.60 -3.51 -3.50
CA PRO A 51 -3.67 -3.72 -4.47
C PRO A 51 -4.88 -4.48 -3.91
N ALA A 52 -4.62 -5.52 -3.09
CA ALA A 52 -5.69 -6.29 -2.46
C ALA A 52 -6.49 -5.40 -1.49
N GLY A 53 -5.80 -4.58 -0.69
CA GLY A 53 -6.42 -3.59 0.18
C GLY A 53 -7.31 -2.61 -0.60
N LEU A 54 -6.77 -2.02 -1.67
CA LEU A 54 -7.51 -1.05 -2.50
C LEU A 54 -8.73 -1.69 -3.16
N ALA A 55 -8.62 -2.93 -3.66
CA ALA A 55 -9.73 -3.65 -4.28
C ALA A 55 -10.87 -3.91 -3.29
N PHE A 56 -10.56 -4.37 -2.07
CA PHE A 56 -11.57 -4.55 -1.02
C PHE A 56 -12.20 -3.22 -0.60
N LEU A 57 -11.39 -2.16 -0.47
CA LEU A 57 -11.87 -0.83 -0.10
C LEU A 57 -12.88 -0.28 -1.12
N VAL A 58 -12.56 -0.33 -2.41
CA VAL A 58 -13.45 0.13 -3.47
C VAL A 58 -14.74 -0.71 -3.51
N ARG A 59 -14.62 -2.04 -3.39
CA ARG A 59 -15.79 -2.95 -3.37
C ARG A 59 -16.75 -2.62 -2.22
N LEU A 60 -16.24 -2.28 -1.04
CA LEU A 60 -17.07 -1.90 0.11
C LEU A 60 -17.86 -0.61 -0.11
N THR A 61 -17.31 0.32 -0.87
CA THR A 61 -17.97 1.60 -1.14
C THR A 61 -18.97 1.56 -2.30
N GLN A 62 -19.20 0.38 -2.90
CA GLN A 62 -20.05 0.17 -4.09
C GLN A 62 -19.71 1.10 -5.27
N ARG A 63 -18.49 1.68 -5.27
CA ARG A 63 -18.00 2.63 -6.27
C ARG A 63 -17.33 1.95 -7.46
N GLY A 64 -17.65 0.68 -7.72
CA GLY A 64 -17.02 -0.18 -8.74
C GLY A 64 -17.34 0.17 -10.21
N GLY A 65 -17.34 1.47 -10.55
CA GLY A 65 -17.52 1.93 -11.92
C GLY A 65 -16.29 1.65 -12.81
N ARG A 66 -16.45 1.85 -14.12
CA ARG A 66 -15.37 1.60 -15.09
C ARG A 66 -14.09 2.37 -14.74
N ALA A 67 -14.20 3.64 -14.36
CA ALA A 67 -13.06 4.48 -14.02
C ALA A 67 -12.27 3.96 -12.80
N SER A 68 -12.95 3.63 -11.70
CA SER A 68 -12.28 3.08 -10.51
C SER A 68 -11.63 1.73 -10.80
N ASN A 69 -12.25 0.89 -11.63
CA ASN A 69 -11.71 -0.43 -11.97
C ASN A 69 -10.44 -0.31 -12.82
N VAL A 70 -10.43 0.60 -13.81
CA VAL A 70 -9.21 0.88 -14.60
C VAL A 70 -8.10 1.38 -13.68
N LEU A 71 -8.38 2.38 -12.83
CA LEU A 71 -7.40 2.91 -11.88
C LEU A 71 -6.86 1.83 -10.94
N LEU A 72 -7.72 0.96 -10.41
CA LEU A 72 -7.31 -0.15 -9.55
C LEU A 72 -6.41 -1.14 -10.28
N VAL A 73 -6.76 -1.54 -11.50
CA VAL A 73 -5.95 -2.50 -12.28
C VAL A 73 -4.60 -1.89 -12.63
N THR A 74 -4.56 -0.63 -13.05
CA THR A 74 -3.29 0.06 -13.34
C THR A 74 -2.44 0.20 -12.08
N ALA A 75 -3.02 0.63 -10.96
CA ALA A 75 -2.31 0.70 -9.68
C ALA A 75 -1.82 -0.67 -9.21
N ALA A 76 -2.61 -1.73 -9.43
CA ALA A 76 -2.26 -3.08 -9.05
C ALA A 76 -1.05 -3.61 -9.82
N LEU A 77 -1.07 -3.48 -11.14
CA LEU A 77 0.03 -3.93 -12.00
C LEU A 77 1.31 -3.14 -11.69
N ALA A 78 1.19 -1.83 -11.50
CA ALA A 78 2.32 -0.98 -11.16
C ALA A 78 2.88 -1.33 -9.77
N ALA A 79 2.05 -1.50 -8.74
CA ALA A 79 2.51 -1.82 -7.39
C ALA A 79 3.16 -3.21 -7.31
N VAL A 80 2.61 -4.21 -8.00
CA VAL A 80 3.24 -5.55 -8.05
C VAL A 80 4.57 -5.50 -8.81
N THR A 81 4.63 -4.74 -9.91
CA THR A 81 5.90 -4.52 -10.63
C THR A 81 6.93 -3.83 -9.73
N ALA A 82 6.52 -2.81 -8.95
CA ALA A 82 7.39 -2.16 -7.98
C ALA A 82 7.87 -3.14 -6.90
N ALA A 83 6.99 -3.98 -6.36
CA ALA A 83 7.38 -4.99 -5.35
C ALA A 83 8.48 -5.93 -5.85
N ILE A 84 8.33 -6.42 -7.09
CA ILE A 84 9.29 -7.32 -7.74
C ILE A 84 10.58 -6.58 -8.06
N ALA A 85 10.49 -5.39 -8.65
CA ALA A 85 11.64 -4.58 -9.02
C ALA A 85 12.48 -4.20 -7.81
N ASN A 86 11.85 -3.80 -6.69
CA ASN A 86 12.54 -3.53 -5.42
C ASN A 86 13.27 -4.77 -4.92
N LEU A 87 12.63 -5.95 -4.96
CA LEU A 87 13.28 -7.17 -4.47
C LEU A 87 14.49 -7.55 -5.33
N ILE A 88 14.44 -7.27 -6.64
CA ILE A 88 15.52 -7.56 -7.59
C ILE A 88 16.65 -6.52 -7.46
N GLU A 89 16.32 -5.23 -7.38
CA GLU A 89 17.30 -4.14 -7.21
C GLU A 89 18.03 -4.30 -5.88
N ASP A 90 17.30 -4.12 -4.78
CA ASP A 90 17.85 -4.06 -3.43
C ASP A 90 18.26 -5.43 -2.89
N GLY A 91 17.56 -6.50 -3.28
CA GLY A 91 17.86 -7.85 -2.81
C GLY A 91 18.94 -8.56 -3.62
N LEU A 92 18.98 -8.36 -4.94
CA LEU A 92 19.90 -9.11 -5.83
C LEU A 92 20.99 -8.23 -6.44
N GLY A 93 21.03 -6.93 -6.15
CA GLY A 93 22.05 -6.00 -6.64
C GLY A 93 21.94 -5.70 -8.13
N VAL A 94 20.72 -5.71 -8.68
CA VAL A 94 20.49 -5.48 -10.13
C VAL A 94 20.02 -4.04 -10.36
N ASP A 95 20.96 -3.12 -10.55
CA ASP A 95 20.72 -1.68 -10.71
C ASP A 95 19.65 -1.31 -11.75
N ALA A 96 19.56 -2.08 -12.86
CA ALA A 96 18.58 -1.82 -13.91
C ALA A 96 17.13 -1.91 -13.40
N ALA A 97 16.88 -2.73 -12.37
CA ALA A 97 15.56 -2.86 -11.75
C ALA A 97 15.13 -1.58 -11.01
N GLY A 98 16.07 -0.71 -10.60
CA GLY A 98 15.74 0.58 -9.98
C GLY A 98 14.97 1.54 -10.85
N SER A 99 15.31 1.57 -12.15
CA SER A 99 14.54 2.37 -13.11
C SER A 99 13.09 1.86 -13.25
N VAL A 100 12.90 0.54 -13.22
CA VAL A 100 11.59 -0.12 -13.29
C VAL A 100 10.80 0.14 -12.02
N TYR A 101 11.45 0.04 -10.86
CA TYR A 101 10.89 0.36 -9.56
C TYR A 101 10.38 1.81 -9.52
N PHE A 102 11.23 2.78 -9.86
CA PHE A 102 10.89 4.19 -9.85
C PHE A 102 9.67 4.53 -10.73
N VAL A 103 9.65 4.02 -11.97
CA VAL A 103 8.52 4.23 -12.90
C VAL A 103 7.25 3.59 -12.35
N SER A 104 7.36 2.39 -11.79
CA SER A 104 6.22 1.63 -11.25
C SER A 104 5.63 2.29 -10.00
N VAL A 105 6.47 2.78 -9.09
CA VAL A 105 6.03 3.58 -7.93
C VAL A 105 5.36 4.86 -8.38
N SER A 106 5.96 5.60 -9.31
CA SER A 106 5.39 6.84 -9.84
C SER A 106 4.00 6.61 -10.45
N LEU A 107 3.84 5.55 -11.25
CA LEU A 107 2.55 5.19 -11.83
C LEU A 107 1.53 4.77 -10.76
N THR A 108 1.96 4.02 -9.74
CA THR A 108 1.10 3.65 -8.60
C THR A 108 0.62 4.89 -7.85
N MET A 109 1.51 5.84 -7.57
CA MET A 109 1.16 7.07 -6.87
C MET A 109 0.19 7.93 -7.68
N LEU A 110 0.44 8.14 -8.98
CA LEU A 110 -0.45 8.91 -9.87
C LEU A 110 -1.84 8.28 -9.96
N THR A 111 -1.92 6.96 -10.09
CA THR A 111 -3.20 6.25 -10.13
C THR A 111 -3.94 6.31 -8.79
N MET A 112 -3.22 6.24 -7.67
CA MET A 112 -3.79 6.43 -6.33
C MET A 112 -4.28 7.87 -6.09
N ILE A 113 -3.61 8.89 -6.63
CA ILE A 113 -4.07 10.28 -6.58
C ILE A 113 -5.41 10.41 -7.33
N ALA A 114 -5.49 9.88 -8.54
CA ALA A 114 -6.73 9.87 -9.30
C ALA A 114 -7.86 9.08 -8.59
N LEU A 115 -7.53 7.91 -8.03
CA LEU A 115 -8.47 7.09 -7.27
C LEU A 115 -8.98 7.82 -6.01
N THR A 116 -8.10 8.53 -5.32
CA THR A 116 -8.45 9.39 -4.18
C THR A 116 -9.50 10.42 -4.59
N GLY A 117 -9.29 11.12 -5.71
CA GLY A 117 -10.26 12.07 -6.25
C GLY A 117 -11.63 11.45 -6.54
N VAL A 118 -11.65 10.29 -7.21
CA VAL A 118 -12.89 9.55 -7.53
C VAL A 118 -13.66 9.13 -6.26
N LEU A 119 -12.94 8.71 -5.22
CA LEU A 119 -13.54 8.28 -3.95
C LEU A 119 -14.01 9.48 -3.10
N LEU A 120 -13.24 10.57 -3.04
CA LEU A 120 -13.59 11.79 -2.30
C LEU A 120 -14.76 12.55 -2.93
N ALA A 121 -14.90 12.50 -4.27
CA ALA A 121 -16.08 13.02 -4.97
C ALA A 121 -17.36 12.24 -4.62
N GLY A 122 -17.23 11.15 -3.87
CA GLY A 122 -18.30 10.22 -3.58
C GLY A 122 -18.93 10.26 -2.20
N ARG A 123 -19.82 9.30 -2.00
CA ARG A 123 -20.29 8.90 -0.67
C ARG A 123 -20.20 7.37 -0.56
N PRO A 124 -19.68 6.83 0.56
CA PRO A 124 -19.04 7.57 1.64
C PRO A 124 -17.63 8.08 1.25
N ARG A 125 -17.21 9.24 1.78
CA ARG A 125 -15.91 9.90 1.44
C ARG A 125 -14.71 9.30 2.17
N TRP A 126 -14.93 8.55 3.25
CA TRP A 126 -13.85 8.06 4.11
C TRP A 126 -12.88 7.13 3.38
N SER A 127 -13.32 6.40 2.35
CA SER A 127 -12.42 5.55 1.56
C SER A 127 -11.38 6.37 0.80
N GLY A 128 -11.76 7.54 0.29
CA GLY A 128 -10.82 8.48 -0.32
C GLY A 128 -9.80 9.00 0.70
N LEU A 129 -10.21 9.22 1.95
CA LEU A 129 -9.28 9.59 3.02
C LEU A 129 -8.29 8.47 3.34
N VAL A 130 -8.69 7.20 3.31
CA VAL A 130 -7.77 6.06 3.51
C VAL A 130 -6.70 6.01 2.41
N VAL A 131 -7.09 6.18 1.14
CA VAL A 131 -6.13 6.22 0.02
C VAL A 131 -5.22 7.45 0.13
N LEU A 132 -5.76 8.62 0.49
CA LEU A 132 -4.97 9.83 0.72
C LEU A 132 -3.97 9.67 1.87
N SER A 133 -4.40 9.11 3.00
CA SER A 133 -3.53 8.81 4.13
C SER A 133 -2.42 7.84 3.75
N THR A 134 -2.69 6.91 2.84
CA THR A 134 -1.67 6.00 2.30
C THR A 134 -0.63 6.76 1.47
N LEU A 135 -1.05 7.65 0.57
CA LEU A 135 -0.16 8.50 -0.22
C LEU A 135 0.73 9.39 0.66
N VAL A 136 0.12 10.08 1.63
CA VAL A 136 0.86 10.94 2.57
C VAL A 136 1.82 10.10 3.41
N GLY A 137 1.39 8.92 3.85
CA GLY A 137 2.22 7.99 4.62
C GLY A 137 3.43 7.47 3.83
N MET A 138 3.24 7.14 2.55
CA MET A 138 4.33 6.74 1.64
C MET A 138 5.36 7.85 1.44
N LEU A 139 4.90 9.08 1.22
CA LEU A 139 5.78 10.24 1.04
C LEU A 139 6.60 10.58 2.29
N ASN A 140 6.14 10.18 3.46
CA ASN A 140 6.78 10.44 4.75
C ASN A 140 7.25 9.14 5.42
N LEU A 141 7.50 8.08 4.66
CA LEU A 141 7.76 6.75 5.22
C LEU A 141 8.92 6.75 6.23
N GLU A 142 10.01 7.45 5.88
CA GLU A 142 11.22 7.61 6.71
C GLU A 142 11.00 8.57 7.91
N ALA A 143 9.90 9.30 7.95
CA ALA A 143 9.51 10.21 9.02
C ALA A 143 8.33 9.68 9.86
N GLY A 144 8.09 8.36 9.85
CA GLY A 144 6.98 7.75 10.62
C GLY A 144 5.65 7.67 9.85
N GLY A 145 5.62 8.01 8.56
CA GLY A 145 4.41 8.06 7.75
C GLY A 145 3.65 6.73 7.65
N GLY A 146 4.32 5.58 7.82
CA GLY A 146 3.64 4.28 7.88
C GLY A 146 2.69 4.13 9.07
N ILE A 147 2.89 4.88 10.17
CA ILE A 147 1.94 4.91 11.30
C ILE A 147 0.61 5.53 10.89
N LEU A 148 0.62 6.54 10.02
CA LEU A 148 -0.61 7.11 9.46
C LEU A 148 -1.37 6.06 8.63
N VAL A 149 -0.64 5.27 7.83
CA VAL A 149 -1.21 4.16 7.06
C VAL A 149 -1.80 3.10 8.00
N LEU A 150 -1.06 2.71 9.04
CA LEU A 150 -1.54 1.78 10.07
C LEU A 150 -2.88 2.24 10.68
N VAL A 151 -2.97 3.49 11.10
CA VAL A 151 -4.20 4.03 11.72
C VAL A 151 -5.36 4.04 10.72
N ALA A 152 -5.14 4.51 9.50
CA ALA A 152 -6.21 4.60 8.48
C ALA A 152 -6.76 3.22 8.08
N TRP A 153 -5.88 2.26 7.81
CA TRP A 153 -6.28 0.90 7.42
C TRP A 153 -6.78 0.09 8.61
N GLY A 154 -6.19 0.25 9.80
CA GLY A 154 -6.66 -0.37 11.04
C GLY A 154 -8.06 0.10 11.43
N ALA A 155 -8.34 1.40 11.34
CA ALA A 155 -9.69 1.95 11.55
C ALA A 155 -10.69 1.35 10.56
N THR A 156 -10.28 1.18 9.29
CA THR A 156 -11.11 0.51 8.28
C THR A 156 -11.38 -0.96 8.64
N ALA A 157 -10.37 -1.69 9.10
CA ALA A 157 -10.51 -3.08 9.55
C ALA A 157 -11.49 -3.25 10.71
N ILE A 158 -11.58 -2.25 11.59
CA ILE A 158 -12.51 -2.22 12.74
C ILE A 158 -13.92 -1.81 12.29
N ALA A 159 -14.03 -0.80 11.42
CA ALA A 159 -15.31 -0.23 11.00
C ALA A 159 -16.16 -1.18 10.15
N VAL A 160 -15.54 -2.12 9.42
CA VAL A 160 -16.26 -3.08 8.58
C VAL A 160 -16.88 -4.18 9.46
N ARG A 161 -18.19 -4.08 9.69
CA ARG A 161 -18.96 -5.06 10.48
C ARG A 161 -19.34 -6.30 9.64
N PRO A 162 -19.39 -7.50 10.25
CA PRO A 162 -20.03 -8.65 9.62
C PRO A 162 -21.53 -8.38 9.38
N PRO A 163 -22.17 -9.07 8.43
CA PRO A 163 -23.61 -8.96 8.25
C PRO A 163 -24.26 -9.44 9.53
N THR A 164 -25.10 -8.61 10.15
CA THR A 164 -25.99 -9.07 11.22
C THR A 164 -26.99 -10.02 10.57
N THR A 165 -26.83 -11.31 10.82
CA THR A 165 -27.87 -12.30 10.49
C THR A 165 -29.10 -11.95 11.33
N VAL A 166 -30.14 -11.44 10.67
CA VAL A 166 -31.50 -11.32 11.20
C VAL A 166 -32.25 -12.57 10.79
#